data_AF-A0A7S4ACS7-F1
#
_entry.id   AF-A0A7S4ACS7-F1
#
_cell.length_a   1.000
_cell.length_b   1.000
_cell.length_c   1.000
_cell.angle_alpha   90.00
_cell.angle_beta   90.00
_cell.angle_gamma   90.00
#
_symmetry.space_group_name_H-M   'P 1'
#
loop_
_entity.id
_entity.type
_entity.pdbx_description
1 polymer ?
#
loop_
_entity_poly.entity_id
_entity_poly.type
_entity_poly.pdbx_seq_one_letter_code
_entity_poly.pdbx_strand_id
1 'polypeptide(L)'
;MGECHDNPEFMLANCAKACDSCDNHMSRTTSGTRRETSATANDFLLRRTAKFGALQTADDHEYEQATLDTIQNMMEYFESKDYKSLPSNIKKNCKNDHELCSYWATIGECEKNMAFMKVGCAPVCQSCHLLDVANRCPELPDAVPALKEGDLNQIFERIVETAPGNRTTLTAKERRELVKLEMTEYTVTVHSRPNAVTNANANSISRDKKLDPWVIALDNFLTDEECDALIQHGYDAGYKRSEDVGALKFDGTYGSVQSTGRTSENAWCGVANECRGKTVPKRILNRMSSIMGIPTGNSEDFQILKYEVGQFYKVPKSGCLHFRDVIFCSFDLHRF
;
A
#
# COMPACT_ATOMS: atom_id res chain seq x y z
N MET A 1 -47.70 33.02 23.03
CA MET A 1 -46.52 32.22 23.43
C MET A 1 -45.73 31.96 22.17
N GLY A 2 -44.40 32.00 22.25
CA GLY A 2 -43.51 31.88 21.10
C GLY A 2 -42.16 31.32 21.52
N GLU A 3 -41.27 31.15 20.56
CA GLU A 3 -40.02 30.36 20.68
C GLU A 3 -39.11 30.73 21.86
N CYS A 4 -39.18 31.95 22.38
CA CYS A 4 -38.46 32.32 23.61
C CYS A 4 -38.88 31.51 24.85
N HIS A 5 -40.11 31.01 24.89
CA HIS A 5 -40.62 30.13 25.95
C HIS A 5 -40.48 28.65 25.59
N ASP A 6 -40.69 28.31 24.33
CA ASP A 6 -40.76 26.92 23.88
C ASP A 6 -39.36 26.33 23.59
N ASN A 7 -38.38 27.18 23.24
CA ASN A 7 -36.99 26.78 22.99
C ASN A 7 -35.96 27.79 23.58
N PRO A 8 -35.93 27.93 24.92
CA PRO A 8 -35.14 28.98 25.58
C PRO A 8 -33.62 28.79 25.43
N GLU A 9 -33.10 27.55 25.35
CA GLU A 9 -31.65 27.32 25.22
C GLU A 9 -31.10 27.85 23.89
N PHE A 10 -31.75 27.53 22.77
CA PHE A 10 -31.31 28.03 21.46
C PHE A 10 -31.55 29.54 21.33
N MET A 11 -32.71 30.01 21.79
CA MET A 11 -33.12 31.40 21.62
C MET A 11 -32.31 32.35 22.50
N LEU A 12 -31.93 31.96 23.74
CA LEU A 12 -31.07 32.79 24.59
C LEU A 12 -29.61 32.75 24.16
N ALA A 13 -29.13 31.67 23.53
CA ALA A 13 -27.76 31.59 23.03
C ALA A 13 -27.56 32.33 21.68
N ASN A 14 -28.54 32.27 20.78
CA ASN A 14 -28.38 32.73 19.39
C ASN A 14 -29.25 33.95 19.04
N CYS A 15 -30.31 34.20 19.81
CA CYS A 15 -31.32 35.22 19.52
C CYS A 15 -31.71 36.02 20.77
N ALA A 16 -30.79 36.19 21.73
CA ALA A 16 -31.05 36.74 23.07
C ALA A 16 -31.82 38.08 23.07
N LYS A 17 -31.54 38.94 22.08
CA LYS A 17 -32.21 40.23 21.90
C LYS A 17 -33.70 40.12 21.57
N ALA A 18 -34.10 39.07 20.87
CA ALA A 18 -35.50 38.82 20.54
C ALA A 18 -36.31 38.32 21.73
N CYS A 19 -35.62 37.86 22.78
CA CYS A 19 -36.23 37.40 24.04
C CYS A 19 -36.03 38.39 25.19
N ASP A 20 -35.73 39.67 24.88
CA ASP A 20 -35.47 40.76 25.83
C ASP A 20 -34.40 40.44 26.91
N SER A 21 -33.53 39.46 26.66
CA SER A 21 -32.46 39.08 27.57
C SER A 21 -31.14 39.72 27.13
N CYS A 22 -31.02 41.01 27.37
CA CYS A 22 -29.79 41.77 27.15
C CYS A 22 -29.25 42.31 28.48
N ASP A 23 -28.65 41.46 29.31
CA ASP A 23 -27.49 41.88 30.11
C ASP A 23 -26.76 40.73 30.81
N ASN A 24 -25.43 40.78 30.70
CA ASN A 24 -24.46 39.98 31.45
C ASN A 24 -24.38 40.48 32.89
N HIS A 25 -24.80 39.70 33.89
CA HIS A 25 -24.22 39.78 35.24
C HIS A 25 -24.45 38.50 36.06
N MET A 26 -23.41 38.15 36.82
CA MET A 26 -23.30 36.96 37.64
C MET A 26 -24.38 36.81 38.74
N SER A 27 -24.72 35.53 38.94
CA SER A 27 -25.02 34.83 40.21
C SER A 27 -26.47 34.69 40.74
N ARG A 28 -26.72 33.42 41.15
CA ARG A 28 -27.69 32.87 42.14
C ARG A 28 -29.14 32.78 41.65
N THR A 29 -29.91 31.70 41.80
CA THR A 29 -29.93 30.51 42.68
C THR A 29 -31.00 29.57 42.06
N THR A 30 -30.90 28.25 42.01
CA THR A 30 -31.47 27.33 43.02
C THR A 30 -31.47 25.90 42.47
N SER A 31 -31.31 24.96 43.38
CA SER A 31 -31.45 23.50 43.28
C SER A 31 -32.43 22.98 42.21
N GLY A 32 -31.87 22.43 41.13
CA GLY A 32 -32.52 21.48 40.24
C GLY A 32 -31.42 20.66 39.59
N THR A 33 -31.28 19.40 39.98
CA THR A 33 -30.27 18.45 39.49
C THR A 33 -30.51 18.13 38.02
N ARG A 34 -30.07 19.02 37.13
CA ARG A 34 -29.78 18.70 35.73
C ARG A 34 -28.33 18.23 35.71
N ARG A 35 -28.10 16.96 35.40
CA ARG A 35 -26.75 16.42 35.14
C ARG A 35 -26.18 17.16 33.94
N GLU A 36 -25.42 18.23 34.18
CA GLU A 36 -24.36 18.64 33.28
C GLU A 36 -23.37 17.47 33.22
N THR A 37 -23.32 16.77 32.10
CA THR A 37 -22.23 15.83 31.85
C THR A 37 -20.98 16.65 31.69
N SER A 38 -20.28 16.89 32.79
CA SER A 38 -18.88 17.31 32.78
C SER A 38 -18.14 16.41 31.81
N ALA A 39 -17.66 16.96 30.69
CA ALA A 39 -16.71 16.27 29.83
C ALA A 39 -15.64 15.59 30.70
N THR A 40 -15.46 14.28 30.54
CA THR A 40 -14.47 13.53 31.31
C THR A 40 -13.07 13.94 30.87
N ALA A 41 -12.06 13.71 31.70
CA ALA A 41 -10.65 13.96 31.32
C ALA A 41 -10.28 13.29 29.98
N ASN A 42 -10.88 12.13 29.70
CA ASN A 42 -10.73 11.38 28.46
C ASN A 42 -11.35 12.11 27.26
N ASP A 43 -12.52 12.73 27.41
CA ASP A 43 -13.14 13.54 26.35
C ASP A 43 -12.27 14.76 26.00
N PHE A 44 -11.66 15.40 27.01
CA PHE A 44 -10.68 16.47 26.75
C PHE A 44 -9.43 15.97 26.01
N LEU A 45 -8.92 14.79 26.36
CA LEU A 45 -7.78 14.17 25.69
C LEU A 45 -8.09 13.87 24.22
N LEU A 46 -9.24 13.23 23.95
CA LEU A 46 -9.69 12.89 22.59
C LEU A 46 -9.88 14.14 21.73
N ARG A 47 -10.56 15.18 22.24
CA ARG A 47 -10.74 16.46 21.51
C ARG A 47 -9.42 17.15 21.17
N ARG A 48 -8.39 16.99 22.02
CA ARG A 48 -7.07 17.57 21.77
C ARG A 48 -6.38 16.94 20.55
N THR A 49 -6.71 15.70 20.20
CA THR A 49 -6.11 14.99 19.06
C THR A 49 -6.40 15.62 17.71
N ALA A 50 -7.52 16.35 17.55
CA ALA A 50 -7.86 17.07 16.33
C ALA A 50 -6.82 18.12 15.89
N LYS A 51 -5.94 18.54 16.81
CA LYS A 51 -4.80 19.42 16.48
C LYS A 51 -3.71 18.70 15.68
N PHE A 52 -3.70 17.37 15.70
CA PHE A 52 -2.65 16.52 15.17
C PHE A 52 -3.17 15.60 14.05
N GLY A 53 -4.23 16.00 13.36
CA GLY A 53 -4.82 15.25 12.24
C GLY A 53 -6.30 14.94 12.46
N ALA A 54 -6.74 13.80 11.95
CA ALA A 54 -8.05 13.24 12.20
C ALA A 54 -8.29 13.08 13.71
N LEU A 55 -9.51 13.42 14.15
CA LEU A 55 -9.93 13.22 15.53
C LEU A 55 -9.88 11.73 15.85
N GLN A 56 -9.13 11.35 16.89
CA GLN A 56 -9.01 9.95 17.30
C GLN A 56 -10.20 9.53 18.16
N THR A 57 -10.61 8.27 18.06
CA THR A 57 -11.66 7.68 18.89
C THR A 57 -11.12 6.52 19.74
N ALA A 58 -11.89 6.13 20.75
CA ALA A 58 -11.59 5.02 21.66
C ALA A 58 -12.88 4.25 21.97
N ASP A 59 -13.64 3.93 20.93
CA ASP A 59 -15.01 3.40 21.05
C ASP A 59 -15.04 1.88 21.36
N ASP A 60 -13.91 1.19 21.23
CA ASP A 60 -13.79 -0.23 21.53
C ASP A 60 -13.61 -0.46 23.04
N HIS A 61 -14.63 -1.00 23.70
CA HIS A 61 -14.62 -1.24 25.15
C HIS A 61 -13.50 -2.18 25.64
N GLU A 62 -13.01 -3.10 24.80
CA GLU A 62 -11.90 -3.99 25.18
C GLU A 62 -10.56 -3.23 25.22
N TYR A 63 -10.37 -2.30 24.28
CA TYR A 63 -9.11 -1.58 24.08
C TYR A 63 -9.17 -0.09 24.48
N GLU A 64 -10.28 0.38 25.06
CA GLU A 64 -10.53 1.80 25.34
C GLU A 64 -9.39 2.44 26.12
N GLN A 65 -9.04 1.87 27.28
CA GLN A 65 -7.98 2.43 28.13
C GLN A 65 -6.61 2.39 27.46
N ALA A 66 -6.28 1.28 26.78
CA ALA A 66 -5.00 1.15 26.09
C ALA A 66 -4.89 2.11 24.88
N THR A 67 -6.01 2.41 24.22
CA THR A 67 -6.10 3.42 23.16
C THR A 67 -5.89 4.82 23.73
N LEU A 68 -6.50 5.14 24.87
CA LEU A 68 -6.30 6.42 25.55
C LEU A 68 -4.84 6.59 26.03
N ASP A 69 -4.23 5.54 26.56
CA ASP A 69 -2.80 5.54 26.94
C ASP A 69 -1.90 5.77 25.72
N THR A 70 -2.26 5.17 24.59
CA THR A 70 -1.56 5.37 23.30
C THR A 70 -1.68 6.81 22.80
N ILE A 71 -2.86 7.46 22.96
CA ILE A 71 -3.05 8.89 22.68
C ILE A 71 -2.20 9.75 23.61
N GLN A 72 -2.13 9.40 24.90
CA GLN A 72 -1.31 10.12 25.86
C GLN A 72 0.18 10.04 25.49
N ASN A 73 0.68 8.87 25.10
CA ASN A 73 2.06 8.69 24.60
C ASN A 73 2.33 9.54 23.35
N MET A 74 1.36 9.67 22.44
CA MET A 74 1.48 10.56 21.29
C MET A 74 1.61 12.03 21.72
N MET A 75 0.84 12.47 22.72
CA MET A 75 0.93 13.84 23.25
C MET A 75 2.32 14.10 23.86
N GLU A 76 2.87 13.13 24.58
CA GLU A 76 4.21 13.20 25.15
C GLU A 76 5.30 13.22 24.07
N TYR A 77 5.11 12.44 23.00
CA TYR A 77 6.00 12.46 21.84
C TYR A 77 6.09 13.86 21.20
N PHE A 78 4.98 14.60 21.08
CA PHE A 78 5.01 15.99 20.61
C PHE A 78 5.81 16.94 21.51
N GLU A 79 5.92 16.61 22.80
CA GLU A 79 6.73 17.36 23.76
C GLU A 79 8.18 16.89 23.84
N SER A 80 8.51 15.76 23.22
CA SER A 80 9.85 15.17 23.21
C SER A 80 10.89 16.05 22.48
N LYS A 81 12.17 15.86 22.83
CA LYS A 81 13.28 16.50 22.11
C LYS A 81 13.34 16.03 20.65
N ASP A 82 13.02 14.76 20.41
CA ASP A 82 13.07 14.16 19.09
C ASP A 82 12.11 14.88 18.15
N TYR A 83 10.84 15.01 18.51
CA TYR A 83 9.87 15.80 17.73
C TYR A 83 10.27 17.28 17.63
N LYS A 84 10.68 17.90 18.75
CA LYS A 84 11.05 19.32 18.78
C LYS A 84 12.28 19.65 17.93
N SER A 85 13.16 18.69 17.66
CA SER A 85 14.31 18.86 16.77
C SER A 85 13.96 18.73 15.28
N LEU A 86 12.78 18.21 14.92
CA LEU A 86 12.41 18.00 13.53
C LEU A 86 12.28 19.32 12.73
N PRO A 87 12.60 19.29 11.42
CA PRO A 87 12.36 20.41 10.52
C PRO A 87 10.89 20.87 10.53
N SER A 88 10.66 22.17 10.34
CA SER A 88 9.32 22.76 10.40
C SER A 88 8.35 22.20 9.36
N ASN A 89 8.84 21.83 8.18
CA ASN A 89 8.05 21.17 7.14
C ASN A 89 7.59 19.77 7.57
N ILE A 90 8.43 19.01 8.29
CA ILE A 90 8.06 17.70 8.83
C ILE A 90 7.01 17.86 9.92
N LYS A 91 7.22 18.78 10.87
CA LYS A 91 6.25 19.06 11.94
C LYS A 91 4.87 19.44 11.41
N LYS A 92 4.82 20.26 10.36
CA LYS A 92 3.56 20.71 9.72
C LYS A 92 2.76 19.56 9.10
N ASN A 93 3.45 18.54 8.57
CA ASN A 93 2.84 17.41 7.89
C ASN A 93 2.67 16.18 8.78
N CYS A 94 3.18 16.18 10.01
CA CYS A 94 3.01 15.05 10.90
C CYS A 94 1.63 15.03 11.55
N LYS A 95 0.76 14.22 10.96
CA LYS A 95 -0.65 14.09 11.32
C LYS A 95 -1.11 12.64 11.24
N ASN A 96 -2.12 12.29 12.03
CA ASN A 96 -2.88 11.06 11.85
C ASN A 96 -3.92 11.30 10.75
N ASP A 97 -3.98 10.43 9.75
CA ASP A 97 -4.90 10.56 8.62
C ASP A 97 -6.22 9.82 8.84
N HIS A 98 -6.31 9.00 9.89
CA HIS A 98 -7.50 8.19 10.21
C HIS A 98 -7.89 8.29 11.68
N GLU A 99 -9.18 8.21 12.00
CA GLU A 99 -9.73 8.29 13.36
C GLU A 99 -9.34 7.10 14.26
N LEU A 100 -9.00 5.97 13.64
CA LEU A 100 -8.57 4.73 14.32
C LEU A 100 -7.04 4.55 14.41
N CYS A 101 -6.23 5.55 14.02
CA CYS A 101 -4.78 5.41 14.09
C CYS A 101 -4.30 5.00 15.50
N SER A 102 -4.87 5.58 16.55
CA SER A 102 -4.55 5.24 17.94
C SER A 102 -4.90 3.81 18.31
N TYR A 103 -6.10 3.35 17.93
CA TYR A 103 -6.51 1.96 18.16
C TYR A 103 -5.61 0.96 17.41
N TRP A 104 -5.33 1.23 16.12
CA TRP A 104 -4.44 0.38 15.32
C TRP A 104 -3.02 0.31 15.91
N ALA A 105 -2.50 1.43 16.40
CA ALA A 105 -1.23 1.45 17.10
C ALA A 105 -1.26 0.57 18.37
N THR A 106 -2.35 0.60 19.15
CA THR A 106 -2.55 -0.23 20.33
C THR A 106 -2.47 -1.73 20.03
N ILE A 107 -3.05 -2.20 18.91
CA ILE A 107 -3.02 -3.62 18.52
C ILE A 107 -1.75 -4.01 17.73
N GLY A 108 -0.77 -3.10 17.65
CA GLY A 108 0.57 -3.35 17.11
C GLY A 108 0.74 -3.08 15.61
N GLU A 109 -0.19 -2.37 14.96
CA GLU A 109 -0.10 -2.09 13.52
C GLU A 109 1.10 -1.21 13.16
N CYS A 110 1.64 -0.41 14.10
CA CYS A 110 2.86 0.37 13.84
C CYS A 110 4.03 -0.51 13.39
N GLU A 111 4.11 -1.77 13.86
CA GLU A 111 5.17 -2.72 13.49
C GLU A 111 4.69 -3.76 12.47
N LYS A 112 3.41 -4.15 12.50
CA LYS A 112 2.85 -5.12 11.52
C LYS A 112 2.62 -4.48 10.14
N ASN A 113 2.24 -3.22 10.10
CA ASN A 113 1.88 -2.47 8.90
C ASN A 113 2.65 -1.15 8.82
N MET A 114 3.99 -1.26 8.91
CA MET A 114 4.90 -0.12 8.99
C MET A 114 4.72 0.86 7.83
N ALA A 115 4.52 0.37 6.61
CA ALA A 115 4.41 1.20 5.41
C ALA A 115 3.23 2.19 5.48
N PHE A 116 2.08 1.74 5.97
CA PHE A 116 0.91 2.59 6.17
C PHE A 116 1.04 3.40 7.46
N MET A 117 1.31 2.73 8.58
CA MET A 117 1.21 3.33 9.90
C MET A 117 2.31 4.36 10.18
N LYS A 118 3.54 4.13 9.73
CA LYS A 118 4.66 5.07 9.99
C LYS A 118 4.55 6.36 9.19
N VAL A 119 3.66 6.41 8.18
CA VAL A 119 3.45 7.58 7.31
C VAL A 119 2.08 8.21 7.56
N GLY A 120 0.99 7.45 7.42
CA GLY A 120 -0.38 7.94 7.60
C GLY A 120 -0.82 8.06 9.06
N CYS A 121 -0.16 7.37 9.99
CA CYS A 121 -0.39 7.46 11.44
C CYS A 121 0.89 7.86 12.18
N ALA A 122 1.73 8.67 11.53
CA ALA A 122 3.08 8.97 12.00
C ALA A 122 3.15 9.55 13.43
N PRO A 123 2.23 10.44 13.87
CA PRO A 123 2.23 10.91 15.26
C PRO A 123 2.12 9.80 16.29
N VAL A 124 1.14 8.91 16.13
CA VAL A 124 0.86 7.91 17.16
C VAL A 124 1.87 6.78 17.14
N CYS A 125 2.46 6.48 15.99
CA CYS A 125 3.61 5.59 15.87
C CYS A 125 4.95 6.27 16.17
N GLN A 126 4.94 7.54 16.60
CA GLN A 126 6.12 8.33 16.98
C GLN A 126 7.19 8.41 15.88
N SER A 127 6.75 8.44 14.62
CA SER A 127 7.58 8.26 13.43
C SER A 127 7.55 9.46 12.49
N CYS A 128 7.27 10.67 12.98
CA CYS A 128 7.24 11.88 12.13
C CYS A 128 8.52 12.07 11.30
N HIS A 129 9.69 11.65 11.82
CA HIS A 129 10.96 11.73 11.09
C HIS A 129 10.97 10.90 9.80
N LEU A 130 10.13 9.85 9.71
CA LEU A 130 9.95 9.02 8.51
C LEU A 130 9.00 9.65 7.48
N LEU A 131 8.47 10.85 7.72
CA LEU A 131 7.84 11.62 6.64
C LEU A 131 8.87 12.21 5.68
N ASP A 132 10.12 12.34 6.13
CA ASP A 132 11.23 12.66 5.26
C ASP A 132 11.64 11.41 4.47
N VAL A 133 11.53 11.48 3.15
CA VAL A 133 11.91 10.39 2.25
C VAL A 133 13.40 10.04 2.41
N ALA A 134 14.26 11.03 2.68
CA ALA A 134 15.69 10.77 2.88
C ALA A 134 15.97 9.91 4.11
N ASN A 135 15.10 9.95 5.13
CA ASN A 135 15.22 9.10 6.31
C ASN A 135 14.66 7.69 6.07
N ARG A 136 13.65 7.53 5.21
CA ARG A 136 13.08 6.21 4.87
C ARG A 136 13.88 5.47 3.82
N CYS A 137 14.41 6.20 2.86
CA CYS A 137 15.14 5.69 1.70
C CYS A 137 16.47 6.44 1.59
N PRO A 138 17.39 6.24 2.56
CA PRO A 138 18.69 6.89 2.50
C PRO A 138 19.44 6.45 1.25
N GLU A 139 20.15 7.38 0.62
CA GLU A 139 21.10 7.01 -0.43
C GLU A 139 22.15 6.08 0.18
N LEU A 140 22.32 4.93 -0.44
CA LEU A 140 23.33 3.95 -0.06
C LEU A 140 24.49 4.07 -1.06
N PRO A 141 25.51 4.91 -0.81
CA PRO A 141 26.57 5.18 -1.78
C PRO A 141 27.39 3.94 -2.14
N ASP A 142 27.45 2.97 -1.21
CA ASP A 142 28.15 1.71 -1.38
C ASP A 142 27.20 0.56 -1.78
N ALA A 143 25.94 0.86 -2.12
CA ALA A 143 25.02 -0.18 -2.61
C ALA A 143 25.52 -0.75 -3.93
N VAL A 144 25.74 -2.06 -3.93
CA VAL A 144 26.04 -2.81 -5.14
C VAL A 144 24.71 -3.09 -5.86
N PRO A 145 24.59 -2.78 -7.17
CA PRO A 145 23.41 -3.14 -7.95
C PRO A 145 23.09 -4.63 -7.81
N ALA A 146 21.82 -4.96 -7.61
CA ALA A 146 21.36 -6.35 -7.51
C ALA A 146 21.58 -7.13 -8.82
N LEU A 147 21.56 -6.42 -9.95
CA LEU A 147 21.87 -6.94 -11.28
C LEU A 147 22.92 -6.03 -11.93
N LYS A 148 23.95 -6.63 -12.50
CA LYS A 148 24.98 -5.95 -13.29
C LYS A 148 24.64 -6.02 -14.77
N GLU A 149 25.41 -5.29 -15.56
CA GLU A 149 25.32 -5.33 -17.02
C GLU A 149 25.41 -6.78 -17.53
N GLY A 150 24.42 -7.20 -18.33
CA GLY A 150 24.33 -8.55 -18.88
C GLY A 150 23.65 -9.59 -17.99
N ASP A 151 23.43 -9.34 -16.70
CA ASP A 151 22.79 -10.31 -15.80
C ASP A 151 21.34 -10.59 -16.21
N LEU A 152 20.61 -9.58 -16.70
CA LEU A 152 19.27 -9.77 -17.27
C LEU A 152 19.30 -10.71 -18.49
N ASN A 153 20.26 -10.56 -19.40
CA ASN A 153 20.40 -11.47 -20.54
C ASN A 153 20.66 -12.90 -20.06
N GLN A 154 21.56 -13.09 -19.09
CA GLN A 154 21.85 -14.41 -18.52
C GLN A 154 20.61 -15.04 -17.87
N ILE A 155 19.76 -14.25 -17.20
CA ILE A 155 18.50 -14.73 -16.63
C ILE A 155 17.58 -15.24 -17.74
N PHE A 156 17.30 -14.43 -18.77
CA PHE A 156 16.41 -14.82 -19.86
C PHE A 156 16.95 -16.00 -20.68
N GLU A 157 18.24 -16.01 -21.01
CA GLU A 157 18.89 -17.12 -21.71
C GLU A 157 18.79 -18.43 -20.92
N ARG A 158 19.04 -18.39 -19.60
CA ARG A 158 18.85 -19.54 -18.72
C ARG A 158 17.41 -20.03 -18.72
N ILE A 159 16.42 -19.13 -18.66
CA ILE A 159 15.00 -19.51 -18.67
C ILE A 159 14.65 -20.25 -19.97
N VAL A 160 15.12 -19.76 -21.11
CA VAL A 160 14.91 -20.39 -22.43
C VAL A 160 15.59 -21.75 -22.51
N GLU A 161 16.82 -21.87 -22.02
CA GLU A 161 17.61 -23.11 -22.08
C GLU A 161 17.06 -24.21 -21.14
N THR A 162 16.60 -23.83 -19.96
CA THR A 162 16.23 -24.78 -18.90
C THR A 162 14.74 -25.13 -18.85
N ALA A 163 13.92 -24.52 -19.71
CA ALA A 163 12.48 -24.75 -19.77
C ALA A 163 12.16 -26.25 -19.93
N PRO A 164 11.47 -26.88 -18.96
CA PRO A 164 11.26 -28.33 -18.95
C PRO A 164 10.45 -28.81 -20.14
N GLY A 165 9.42 -28.07 -20.57
CA GLY A 165 8.57 -28.43 -21.70
C GLY A 165 9.28 -28.34 -23.06
N ASN A 166 10.35 -27.55 -23.19
CA ASN A 166 11.13 -27.45 -24.44
C ASN A 166 12.10 -28.62 -24.61
N ARG A 167 12.29 -29.46 -23.59
CA ARG A 167 13.23 -30.58 -23.61
C ARG A 167 12.55 -31.84 -24.13
N THR A 168 13.07 -32.39 -25.22
CA THR A 168 12.47 -33.55 -25.94
C THR A 168 12.43 -34.84 -25.13
N THR A 169 13.25 -34.97 -24.08
CA THR A 169 13.32 -36.18 -23.24
C THR A 169 13.60 -35.84 -21.78
N LEU A 170 12.57 -35.53 -21.00
CA LEU A 170 12.66 -35.51 -19.53
C LEU A 170 12.67 -36.94 -18.99
N THR A 171 13.71 -37.27 -18.21
CA THR A 171 13.81 -38.55 -17.51
C THR A 171 12.74 -38.66 -16.41
N ALA A 172 12.39 -39.89 -16.01
CA ALA A 172 11.46 -40.10 -14.89
C ALA A 172 11.96 -39.48 -13.57
N LYS A 173 13.29 -39.38 -13.40
CA LYS A 173 13.91 -38.70 -12.25
C LYS A 173 13.64 -37.20 -12.29
N GLU A 174 13.84 -36.55 -13.44
CA GLU A 174 13.59 -35.11 -13.61
C GLU A 174 12.12 -34.76 -13.41
N ARG A 175 11.19 -35.59 -13.92
CA ARG A 175 9.74 -35.39 -13.68
C ARG A 175 9.40 -35.46 -12.18
N ARG A 176 10.01 -36.39 -11.45
CA ARG A 176 9.83 -36.47 -9.98
C ARG A 176 10.40 -35.25 -9.26
N GLU A 177 11.53 -34.72 -9.70
CA GLU A 177 12.08 -33.49 -9.13
C GLU A 177 11.21 -32.27 -9.45
N LEU A 178 10.64 -32.14 -10.66
CA LEU A 178 9.69 -31.07 -10.99
C LEU A 178 8.47 -31.09 -10.04
N VAL A 179 7.88 -32.27 -9.83
CA VAL A 179 6.76 -32.45 -8.88
C VAL A 179 7.17 -32.04 -7.46
N LYS A 180 8.36 -32.46 -7.01
CA LYS A 180 8.88 -32.12 -5.68
C LYS A 180 9.12 -30.61 -5.50
N LEU A 181 9.50 -29.93 -6.58
CA LEU A 181 9.69 -28.47 -6.62
C LEU A 181 8.40 -27.70 -6.92
N GLU A 182 7.27 -28.39 -7.07
CA GLU A 182 5.98 -27.80 -7.48
C GLU A 182 6.07 -27.00 -8.80
N MET A 183 6.93 -27.46 -9.70
CA MET A 183 7.17 -26.89 -11.03
C MET A 183 6.26 -27.55 -12.08
N THR A 184 5.74 -26.77 -13.01
CA THR A 184 5.03 -27.29 -14.19
C THR A 184 6.02 -27.65 -15.30
N GLU A 185 5.57 -28.45 -16.27
CA GLU A 185 6.30 -28.69 -17.52
C GLU A 185 6.04 -27.55 -18.52
N TYR A 186 6.34 -26.31 -18.11
CA TYR A 186 6.13 -25.12 -18.95
C TYR A 186 7.08 -25.10 -20.15
N THR A 187 6.60 -24.59 -21.29
CA THR A 187 7.40 -24.29 -22.48
C THR A 187 7.76 -22.81 -22.52
N VAL A 188 8.82 -22.45 -23.23
CA VAL A 188 9.22 -21.06 -23.43
C VAL A 188 9.28 -20.72 -24.91
N THR A 189 8.55 -19.68 -25.31
CA THR A 189 8.59 -19.09 -26.64
C THR A 189 9.23 -17.70 -26.58
N VAL A 190 10.24 -17.43 -27.41
CA VAL A 190 10.89 -16.12 -27.48
C VAL A 190 10.24 -15.26 -28.56
N HIS A 191 9.64 -14.14 -28.18
CA HIS A 191 9.03 -13.17 -29.08
C HIS A 191 9.98 -12.03 -29.45
N SER A 192 10.82 -11.61 -28.51
CA SER A 192 11.80 -10.56 -28.71
C SER A 192 13.01 -10.75 -27.79
N ARG A 193 14.18 -10.26 -28.22
CA ARG A 193 15.42 -10.22 -27.44
C ARG A 193 16.39 -9.19 -28.01
N PRO A 194 17.32 -8.65 -27.19
CA PRO A 194 18.40 -7.81 -27.69
C PRO A 194 19.27 -8.57 -28.70
N ASN A 195 19.42 -8.06 -29.92
CA ASN A 195 20.36 -8.63 -30.89
C ASN A 195 21.80 -8.24 -30.52
N ALA A 196 22.71 -9.21 -30.52
CA ALA A 196 24.13 -8.97 -30.25
C ALA A 196 24.71 -7.97 -31.24
N VAL A 197 24.93 -6.72 -30.80
CA VAL A 197 25.73 -5.77 -31.58
C VAL A 197 27.19 -6.21 -31.44
N THR A 198 27.72 -6.80 -32.51
CA THR A 198 29.14 -7.09 -32.63
C THR A 198 29.94 -5.79 -32.49
N ASN A 199 30.78 -5.74 -31.45
CA ASN A 199 31.71 -4.67 -31.10
C ASN A 199 31.08 -3.39 -30.53
N ALA A 200 31.29 -3.15 -29.23
CA ALA A 200 31.93 -1.91 -28.76
C ALA A 200 31.96 -1.84 -27.22
N ASN A 201 33.16 -1.64 -26.69
CA ASN A 201 33.45 -1.06 -25.38
C ASN A 201 32.82 0.34 -25.24
N ALA A 202 31.51 0.45 -25.02
CA ALA A 202 30.87 1.73 -24.74
C ALA A 202 29.54 1.57 -23.99
N ASN A 203 29.61 1.72 -22.67
CA ASN A 203 28.50 1.95 -21.74
C ASN A 203 27.76 3.25 -22.12
N SER A 204 26.89 3.19 -23.13
CA SER A 204 26.08 4.33 -23.53
C SER A 204 24.61 3.98 -23.43
N ILE A 205 23.96 4.58 -22.43
CA ILE A 205 22.51 4.60 -22.18
C ILE A 205 21.68 4.91 -23.44
N SER A 206 22.26 5.62 -24.42
CA SER A 206 21.62 5.92 -25.70
C SER A 206 21.44 4.71 -26.62
N ARG A 207 22.27 3.67 -26.45
CA ARG A 207 22.24 2.43 -27.24
C ARG A 207 21.25 1.43 -26.69
N ASP A 208 21.14 1.28 -25.37
CA ASP A 208 20.16 0.38 -24.74
C ASP A 208 18.72 0.73 -25.13
N LYS A 209 18.42 2.03 -25.31
CA LYS A 209 17.11 2.49 -25.80
C LYS A 209 16.77 2.04 -27.23
N LYS A 210 17.73 1.51 -27.99
CA LYS A 210 17.54 1.01 -29.35
C LYS A 210 17.49 -0.51 -29.45
N LEU A 211 17.82 -1.23 -28.38
CA LEU A 211 17.74 -2.69 -28.37
C LEU A 211 16.32 -3.12 -28.06
N ASP A 212 15.85 -4.15 -28.77
CA ASP A 212 14.56 -4.74 -28.45
C ASP A 212 14.62 -5.43 -27.09
N PRO A 213 13.59 -5.26 -26.23
CA PRO A 213 13.59 -5.89 -24.92
C PRO A 213 13.39 -7.41 -25.05
N TRP A 214 13.79 -8.16 -24.02
CA TRP A 214 13.36 -9.55 -23.89
C TRP A 214 11.84 -9.60 -23.71
N VAL A 215 11.18 -10.37 -24.57
CA VAL A 215 9.77 -10.74 -24.43
C VAL A 215 9.68 -12.24 -24.67
N ILE A 216 9.31 -12.99 -23.63
CA ILE A 216 9.12 -14.44 -23.69
C ILE A 216 7.72 -14.80 -23.18
N ALA A 217 7.12 -15.84 -23.74
CA ALA A 217 5.91 -16.47 -23.23
C ALA A 217 6.26 -17.79 -22.54
N LEU A 218 5.67 -18.03 -21.37
CA LEU A 218 5.78 -19.29 -20.63
C LEU A 218 4.44 -20.01 -20.70
N ASP A 219 4.30 -20.96 -21.63
CA ASP A 219 3.04 -21.71 -21.74
C ASP A 219 3.00 -22.84 -20.72
N ASN A 220 1.81 -23.18 -20.21
CA ASN A 220 1.62 -24.18 -19.16
C ASN A 220 2.38 -23.82 -17.85
N PHE A 221 2.54 -22.53 -17.56
CA PHE A 221 3.18 -22.07 -16.32
C PHE A 221 2.28 -22.20 -15.08
N LEU A 222 0.98 -21.93 -15.22
CA LEU A 222 -0.03 -22.14 -14.19
C LEU A 222 -0.89 -23.34 -14.56
N THR A 223 -1.35 -24.09 -13.56
CA THR A 223 -2.41 -25.11 -13.77
C THR A 223 -3.79 -24.46 -13.73
N ASP A 224 -4.80 -25.15 -14.26
CA ASP A 224 -6.18 -24.65 -14.25
C ASP A 224 -6.69 -24.39 -12.82
N GLU A 225 -6.32 -25.24 -11.86
CA GLU A 225 -6.68 -25.08 -10.45
C GLU A 225 -6.00 -23.86 -9.82
N GLU A 226 -4.76 -23.58 -10.22
CA GLU A 226 -4.03 -22.40 -9.76
C GLU A 226 -4.65 -21.10 -10.31
N CYS A 227 -5.04 -21.12 -11.59
CA CYS A 227 -5.78 -20.03 -12.22
C CYS A 227 -7.11 -19.76 -11.50
N ASP A 228 -7.91 -20.81 -11.27
CA ASP A 228 -9.20 -20.70 -10.58
C ASP A 228 -9.05 -20.17 -9.14
N ALA A 229 -8.02 -20.60 -8.41
CA ALA A 229 -7.75 -20.10 -7.07
C ALA A 229 -7.36 -18.62 -7.05
N LEU A 230 -6.54 -18.15 -8.01
CA LEU A 230 -6.22 -16.73 -8.15
C LEU A 230 -7.47 -15.90 -8.51
N ILE A 231 -8.29 -16.38 -9.44
CA ILE A 231 -9.56 -15.73 -9.80
C ILE A 231 -10.46 -15.60 -8.56
N GLN A 232 -10.64 -16.69 -7.81
CA GLN A 232 -11.45 -16.68 -6.60
C GLN A 232 -10.91 -15.69 -5.57
N HIS A 233 -9.59 -15.60 -5.39
CA HIS A 233 -9.00 -14.60 -4.50
C HIS A 233 -9.27 -13.16 -4.94
N GLY A 234 -9.32 -12.90 -6.25
CA GLY A 234 -9.74 -11.59 -6.76
C GLY A 234 -11.16 -11.23 -6.32
N TYR A 235 -12.09 -12.20 -6.39
CA TYR A 235 -13.46 -12.01 -5.91
C TYR A 235 -13.53 -11.84 -4.39
N ASP A 236 -12.82 -12.67 -3.63
CA ASP A 236 -12.78 -12.61 -2.17
C ASP A 236 -12.21 -11.26 -1.67
N ALA A 237 -11.20 -10.73 -2.37
CA ALA A 237 -10.59 -9.44 -2.05
C ALA A 237 -11.49 -8.25 -2.38
N GLY A 238 -12.54 -8.45 -3.19
CA GLY A 238 -13.45 -7.41 -3.63
C GLY A 238 -12.81 -6.48 -4.66
N TYR A 239 -12.99 -6.81 -5.94
CA TYR A 239 -12.55 -5.99 -7.06
C TYR A 239 -13.03 -4.54 -6.94
N LYS A 240 -12.11 -3.59 -7.14
CA LYS A 240 -12.40 -2.15 -7.19
C LYS A 240 -11.99 -1.58 -8.53
N ARG A 241 -12.64 -0.50 -8.94
CA ARG A 241 -12.30 0.18 -10.19
C ARG A 241 -10.83 0.61 -10.18
N SER A 242 -10.07 0.28 -11.22
CA SER A 242 -8.65 0.61 -11.31
C SER A 242 -8.38 2.11 -11.25
N GLU A 243 -7.34 2.46 -10.48
CA GLU A 243 -6.83 3.82 -10.32
C GLU A 243 -5.41 3.92 -10.91
N ASP A 244 -5.04 5.09 -11.42
CA ASP A 244 -3.67 5.46 -11.77
C ASP A 244 -2.99 6.14 -10.57
N VAL A 245 -1.66 6.20 -10.59
CA VAL A 245 -0.89 7.01 -9.64
C VAL A 245 -1.26 8.49 -9.80
N GLY A 246 -1.69 9.09 -8.71
CA GLY A 246 -2.06 10.51 -8.60
C GLY A 246 -0.87 11.40 -8.31
N ALA A 247 -1.12 12.58 -7.73
CA ALA A 247 -0.06 13.53 -7.39
C ALA A 247 0.88 12.96 -6.31
N LEU A 248 2.18 13.26 -6.44
CA LEU A 248 3.18 13.00 -5.39
C LEU A 248 2.80 13.80 -4.14
N LYS A 249 2.64 13.11 -3.02
CA LYS A 249 2.40 13.70 -1.70
C LYS A 249 3.72 14.13 -1.06
N PHE A 250 3.63 14.97 -0.03
CA PHE A 250 4.79 15.46 0.70
C PHE A 250 5.66 14.33 1.26
N ASP A 251 5.02 13.26 1.72
CA ASP A 251 5.67 12.09 2.27
C ASP A 251 6.32 11.21 1.21
N GLY A 252 6.34 11.56 -0.08
CA GLY A 252 6.90 10.74 -1.15
C GLY A 252 6.01 9.60 -1.66
N THR A 253 4.84 9.38 -1.05
CA THR A 253 3.82 8.47 -1.58
C THR A 253 3.01 9.16 -2.69
N TYR A 254 2.27 8.40 -3.49
CA TYR A 254 1.40 8.96 -4.52
C TYR A 254 -0.06 8.91 -4.07
N GLY A 255 -0.86 9.91 -4.47
CA GLY A 255 -2.32 9.80 -4.42
C GLY A 255 -2.83 8.75 -5.41
N SER A 256 -4.14 8.56 -5.47
CA SER A 256 -4.78 7.74 -6.50
C SER A 256 -5.84 8.54 -7.26
N VAL A 257 -5.97 8.26 -8.56
CA VAL A 257 -6.98 8.89 -9.43
C VAL A 257 -7.62 7.80 -10.28
N GLN A 258 -8.95 7.79 -10.39
CA GLN A 258 -9.64 6.81 -11.23
C GLN A 258 -9.08 6.80 -12.66
N SER A 259 -8.66 5.62 -13.11
CA SER A 259 -7.91 5.50 -14.36
C SER A 259 -8.81 5.62 -15.58
N THR A 260 -8.42 6.52 -16.50
CA THR A 260 -9.02 6.65 -17.85
C THR A 260 -8.27 5.82 -18.90
N GLY A 261 -7.07 5.34 -18.55
CA GLY A 261 -6.21 4.49 -19.38
C GLY A 261 -6.42 3.00 -19.11
N ARG A 262 -6.66 2.62 -17.86
CA ARG A 262 -6.93 1.26 -17.38
C ARG A 262 -8.38 1.18 -16.93
N THR A 263 -9.22 0.55 -17.75
CA THR A 263 -10.65 0.44 -17.47
C THR A 263 -11.06 -0.82 -16.70
N SER A 264 -10.10 -1.68 -16.34
CA SER A 264 -10.32 -2.87 -15.53
C SER A 264 -10.73 -2.60 -14.09
N GLU A 265 -11.12 -3.67 -13.42
CA GLU A 265 -11.18 -3.78 -11.98
C GLU A 265 -9.88 -4.41 -11.45
N ASN A 266 -9.49 -4.06 -10.23
CA ASN A 266 -8.24 -4.43 -9.59
C ASN A 266 -8.50 -5.03 -8.22
N ALA A 267 -7.77 -6.10 -7.91
CA ALA A 267 -7.68 -6.71 -6.59
C ALA A 267 -6.20 -7.03 -6.29
N TRP A 268 -5.83 -6.98 -5.01
CA TRP A 268 -4.48 -7.30 -4.56
C TRP A 268 -4.47 -8.58 -3.76
N CYS A 269 -3.55 -9.49 -4.07
CA CYS A 269 -3.26 -10.66 -3.26
C CYS A 269 -1.89 -10.45 -2.60
N GLY A 270 -1.92 -9.99 -1.36
CA GLY A 270 -0.73 -9.46 -0.68
C GLY A 270 -0.53 -9.97 0.74
N VAL A 271 0.44 -9.40 1.43
CA VAL A 271 0.70 -9.70 2.85
C VAL A 271 -0.43 -9.14 3.72
N ALA A 272 -0.95 -7.95 3.38
CA ALA A 272 -1.95 -7.24 4.17
C ALA A 272 -3.29 -7.97 4.30
N ASN A 273 -3.66 -8.82 3.34
CA ASN A 273 -4.86 -9.65 3.38
C ASN A 273 -4.55 -11.15 3.51
N GLU A 274 -3.32 -11.48 3.93
CA GLU A 274 -2.80 -12.84 4.11
C GLU A 274 -2.84 -13.73 2.85
N CYS A 275 -3.24 -13.18 1.70
CA CYS A 275 -3.43 -13.93 0.48
C CYS A 275 -2.10 -14.50 -0.03
N ARG A 276 -1.01 -13.73 0.06
CA ARG A 276 0.33 -14.16 -0.33
C ARG A 276 0.84 -15.36 0.50
N GLY A 277 0.27 -15.59 1.68
CA GLY A 277 0.58 -16.73 2.55
C GLY A 277 -0.18 -18.01 2.20
N LYS A 278 -1.27 -17.92 1.43
CA LYS A 278 -2.07 -19.09 1.01
C LYS A 278 -1.27 -20.01 0.10
N THR A 279 -1.60 -21.31 0.12
CA THR A 279 -0.85 -22.37 -0.57
C THR A 279 -0.60 -22.07 -2.05
N VAL A 280 -1.64 -21.68 -2.81
CA VAL A 280 -1.53 -21.44 -4.24
C VAL A 280 -0.69 -20.20 -4.57
N PRO A 281 -1.00 -18.98 -4.07
CA PRO A 281 -0.16 -17.80 -4.32
C PRO A 281 1.30 -18.02 -3.91
N LYS A 282 1.54 -18.64 -2.75
CA LYS A 282 2.89 -18.94 -2.27
C LYS A 282 3.65 -19.89 -3.20
N ARG A 283 2.99 -20.94 -3.70
CA ARG A 283 3.55 -21.88 -4.68
C ARG A 283 3.93 -21.18 -5.99
N ILE A 284 3.02 -20.37 -6.54
CA ILE A 284 3.26 -19.63 -7.78
C ILE A 284 4.45 -18.67 -7.61
N LEU A 285 4.50 -17.95 -6.49
CA LEU A 285 5.59 -17.03 -6.18
C LEU A 285 6.94 -17.75 -6.04
N ASN A 286 6.97 -18.93 -5.40
CA ASN A 286 8.17 -19.77 -5.32
C ASN A 286 8.62 -20.29 -6.69
N ARG A 287 7.66 -20.66 -7.56
CA ARG A 287 7.93 -21.07 -8.95
C ARG A 287 8.57 -19.92 -9.74
N MET A 288 7.98 -18.73 -9.67
CA MET A 288 8.54 -17.51 -10.30
C MET A 288 9.94 -17.22 -9.79
N SER A 289 10.15 -17.26 -8.47
CA SER A 289 11.45 -17.03 -7.83
C SER A 289 12.50 -18.03 -8.31
N SER A 290 12.12 -19.31 -8.44
CA SER A 290 13.02 -20.37 -8.91
C SER A 290 13.43 -20.19 -10.37
N ILE A 291 12.50 -19.78 -11.24
CA ILE A 291 12.78 -19.52 -12.67
C ILE A 291 13.66 -18.27 -12.84
N MET A 292 13.28 -17.18 -12.18
CA MET A 292 13.95 -15.89 -12.31
C MET A 292 15.29 -15.86 -11.58
N GLY A 293 15.47 -16.70 -10.55
CA GLY A 293 16.63 -16.65 -9.65
C GLY A 293 16.61 -15.42 -8.74
N ILE A 294 15.44 -14.82 -8.52
CA ILE A 294 15.25 -13.63 -7.70
C ILE A 294 14.44 -14.04 -6.46
N PRO A 295 14.91 -13.75 -5.24
CA PRO A 295 14.19 -14.09 -4.02
C PRO A 295 12.77 -13.50 -3.98
N THR A 296 11.83 -14.25 -3.41
CA THR A 296 10.42 -13.83 -3.29
C THR A 296 10.22 -12.52 -2.53
N GLY A 297 11.16 -12.15 -1.64
CA GLY A 297 11.14 -10.88 -0.91
C GLY A 297 11.33 -9.64 -1.78
N ASN A 298 11.80 -9.80 -3.02
CA ASN A 298 12.01 -8.71 -3.97
C ASN A 298 10.80 -8.55 -4.93
N SER A 299 9.75 -9.35 -4.76
CA SER A 299 8.54 -9.28 -5.58
C SER A 299 7.47 -8.44 -4.91
N GLU A 300 6.80 -7.60 -5.71
CA GLU A 300 5.55 -6.95 -5.30
C GLU A 300 4.44 -7.98 -5.02
N ASP A 301 3.35 -7.52 -4.42
CA ASP A 301 2.15 -8.33 -4.24
C ASP A 301 1.48 -8.62 -5.59
N PHE A 302 0.76 -9.74 -5.67
CA PHE A 302 0.07 -10.10 -6.92
C PHE A 302 -1.04 -9.10 -7.20
N GLN A 303 -0.93 -8.42 -8.34
CA GLN A 303 -2.00 -7.60 -8.88
C GLN A 303 -2.91 -8.45 -9.77
N ILE A 304 -4.17 -8.62 -9.37
CA ILE A 304 -5.16 -9.39 -10.12
C ILE A 304 -6.09 -8.40 -10.81
N LEU A 305 -6.08 -8.42 -12.14
CA LEU A 305 -6.88 -7.53 -12.98
C LEU A 305 -8.02 -8.30 -13.65
N LYS A 306 -9.22 -7.72 -13.61
CA LYS A 306 -10.42 -8.26 -14.25
C LYS A 306 -10.91 -7.30 -15.32
N TYR A 307 -11.12 -7.81 -16.53
CA TYR A 307 -11.62 -7.06 -17.67
C TYR A 307 -12.95 -7.64 -18.12
N GLU A 308 -14.00 -6.82 -18.08
CA GLU A 308 -15.29 -7.11 -18.70
C GLU A 308 -15.30 -6.70 -20.17
N VAL A 309 -16.30 -7.18 -20.92
CA VAL A 309 -16.48 -6.82 -22.34
C VAL A 309 -16.51 -5.30 -22.49
N GLY A 310 -15.60 -4.77 -23.32
CA GLY A 310 -15.45 -3.33 -23.58
C GLY A 310 -14.44 -2.60 -22.68
N GLN A 311 -13.90 -3.25 -21.64
CA GLN A 311 -12.78 -2.73 -20.87
C GLN A 311 -11.43 -2.97 -21.59
N PHE A 312 -10.43 -2.16 -21.27
CA PHE A 312 -9.14 -2.10 -21.96
C PHE A 312 -8.05 -1.51 -21.07
N TYR A 313 -6.80 -1.74 -21.46
CA TYR A 313 -5.63 -1.02 -20.97
C TYR A 313 -4.96 -0.27 -22.13
N LYS A 314 -4.89 1.06 -22.05
CA LYS A 314 -4.21 1.89 -23.04
C LYS A 314 -2.71 1.86 -22.79
N VAL A 315 -1.94 1.86 -23.87
CA VAL A 315 -0.50 2.13 -23.81
C VAL A 315 -0.29 3.51 -23.18
N PRO A 316 0.45 3.64 -22.07
CA PRO A 316 0.68 4.94 -21.42
C PRO A 316 1.39 5.92 -22.36
N LYS A 317 0.95 7.20 -22.37
CA LYS A 317 1.52 8.26 -23.24
C LYS A 317 2.95 8.66 -22.87
N SER A 318 3.34 8.47 -21.61
CA SER A 318 4.73 8.46 -21.20
C SER A 318 5.28 7.08 -21.54
N GLY A 319 6.09 6.98 -22.62
CA GLY A 319 6.92 5.80 -22.88
C GLY A 319 7.85 5.58 -21.70
N CYS A 320 7.35 4.92 -20.66
CA CYS A 320 7.85 5.04 -19.31
C CYS A 320 9.27 4.48 -19.23
N LEU A 321 10.20 5.39 -18.98
CA LEU A 321 11.60 5.16 -18.61
C LEU A 321 11.75 4.64 -17.16
N HIS A 322 10.69 4.14 -16.53
CA HIS A 322 10.70 3.60 -15.16
C HIS A 322 11.12 2.12 -15.08
N PHE A 323 11.33 1.45 -16.21
CA PHE A 323 11.51 -0.01 -16.26
C PHE A 323 12.96 -0.46 -16.44
N ARG A 324 13.95 0.34 -16.01
CA ARG A 324 15.36 0.01 -16.31
C ARG A 324 15.85 -1.25 -15.62
N ASP A 325 15.21 -1.66 -14.52
CA ASP A 325 15.64 -2.81 -13.70
C ASP A 325 14.48 -3.65 -13.15
N VAL A 326 13.32 -3.65 -13.84
CA VAL A 326 12.11 -4.36 -13.39
C VAL A 326 11.73 -5.44 -14.39
N ILE A 327 11.53 -6.68 -13.91
CA ILE A 327 10.93 -7.75 -14.70
C ILE A 327 9.44 -7.78 -14.41
N PHE A 328 8.62 -7.66 -15.45
CA PHE A 328 7.17 -7.77 -15.36
C PHE A 328 6.72 -9.17 -15.77
N CYS A 329 5.93 -9.81 -14.92
CA CYS A 329 5.29 -11.10 -15.22
C CYS A 329 3.78 -10.90 -15.22
N SER A 330 3.15 -11.23 -16.34
CA SER A 330 1.68 -11.24 -16.49
C SER A 330 1.22 -12.65 -16.79
N PHE A 331 0.09 -13.04 -16.22
CA PHE A 331 -0.57 -14.31 -16.50
C PHE A 331 -1.96 -14.02 -17.05
N ASP A 332 -2.25 -14.55 -18.24
CA ASP A 332 -3.58 -14.47 -18.82
C ASP A 332 -4.43 -15.63 -18.28
N LEU A 333 -5.37 -15.29 -17.41
CA LEU A 333 -6.30 -16.24 -16.78
C LEU A 333 -7.61 -16.21 -17.57
N HIS A 334 -7.78 -17.15 -18.51
CA HIS A 334 -9.03 -17.26 -19.29
C HIS A 334 -9.99 -18.26 -18.64
N ARG A 335 -11.21 -17.80 -18.34
CA ARG A 335 -12.39 -18.65 -18.18
C ARG A 335 -13.32 -18.34 -19.35
N PHE A 336 -13.65 -19.34 -20.16
CA PHE A 336 -14.70 -19.23 -21.18
C PHE A 336 -16.09 -19.39 -20.57
#